data_AF-A0A764Z2P4-F1
#
_entry.id   AF-A0A764Z2P4-F1
#
_cell.length_a   1.000
_cell.length_b   1.000
_cell.length_c   1.000
_cell.angle_alpha   90.00
_cell.angle_beta   90.00
_cell.angle_gamma   90.00
#
_symmetry.space_group_name_H-M   'P 1'
#
loop_
_entity.id
_entity.type
_entity.pdbx_description
1 polymer ?
#
loop_
_entity_poly.entity_id
_entity_poly.type
_entity_poly.pdbx_seq_one_letter_code
_entity_poly.pdbx_strand_id
1 'polypeptide(L)' 'MSVRGINKVILIGYLGQDPELRYMPNGGAVANLTLAT' A
#
# COMPACT_ATOMS: atom_id res chain seq x y z
N MET A 1 -20.28 14.38 12.83
CA MET A 1 -19.91 15.10 11.59
C MET A 1 -19.37 14.10 10.59
N SER A 2 -20.01 13.92 9.44
CA SER A 2 -19.39 13.21 8.32
C SER A 2 -18.51 14.21 7.57
N VAL A 3 -17.20 13.98 7.57
CA VAL A 3 -16.28 14.73 6.74
C VAL A 3 -16.32 14.09 5.36
N ARG A 4 -16.88 14.80 4.36
CA ARG A 4 -16.82 14.37 2.96
C ARG A 4 -15.60 15.02 2.32
N GLY A 5 -14.66 14.21 1.85
CA GLY A 5 -13.45 14.67 1.20
C GLY A 5 -12.84 13.58 0.33
N ILE A 6 -11.97 13.98 -0.61
CA ILE A 6 -11.22 13.05 -1.45
C ILE A 6 -9.80 12.98 -0.91
N ASN A 7 -9.34 11.78 -0.53
CA ASN A 7 -7.93 11.48 -0.33
C ASN A 7 -7.45 10.63 -1.52
N LYS A 8 -6.74 11.26 -2.45
CA LYS A 8 -6.21 10.62 -3.66
C LYS A 8 -4.70 10.79 -3.70
N VAL A 9 -4.00 9.69 -3.91
CA VAL A 9 -2.54 9.64 -4.01
C VAL A 9 -2.17 8.91 -5.32
N ILE A 10 -1.26 9.51 -6.09
CA ILE A 10 -0.64 8.92 -7.29
C ILE A 10 0.87 9.03 -7.08
N LEU A 11 1.58 7.90 -7.15
CA LEU A 11 3.03 7.83 -6.97
C LEU A 11 3.67 7.14 -8.17
N ILE A 12 4.83 7.65 -8.59
CA ILE A 12 5.69 7.07 -9.62
C ILE A 12 7.09 7.02 -9.01
N GLY A 13 7.74 5.86 -9.06
CA GLY A 13 9.05 5.65 -8.45
C GLY A 13 9.51 4.22 -8.62
N TYR A 14 10.58 3.86 -7.91
CA TYR A 14 11.16 2.52 -7.93
C TYR A 14 10.92 1.80 -6.60
N LEU A 15 10.83 0.47 -6.63
CA LEU A 15 10.81 -0.32 -5.40
C LEU A 15 12.17 -0.19 -4.70
N GLY A 16 12.15 0.20 -3.42
CA GLY A 16 13.36 0.32 -2.61
C GLY A 16 13.92 -1.03 -2.16
N GLN A 17 13.08 -2.06 -2.13
CA GLN A 17 13.40 -3.44 -1.81
C GLN A 17 12.31 -4.37 -2.37
N ASP A 18 12.54 -5.68 -2.31
CA ASP A 18 11.54 -6.66 -2.69
C ASP A 18 10.26 -6.52 -1.83
N PRO A 19 9.06 -6.69 -2.41
CA PRO A 19 7.80 -6.64 -1.66
C PRO A 19 7.73 -7.69 -0.55
N GLU A 20 7.29 -7.28 0.64
CA GLU A 20 7.00 -8.23 1.74
C GLU A 20 5.56 -8.74 1.59
N LEU A 21 5.40 -10.03 1.32
CA LEU A 21 4.08 -10.68 1.24
C LEU A 21 3.73 -11.41 2.54
N ARG A 22 2.53 -11.18 3.06
CA ARG A 22 1.99 -11.86 4.24
C ARG A 22 0.57 -12.35 3.97
N TYR A 23 0.23 -13.50 4.52
CA TYR A 23 -1.13 -14.03 4.50
C TYR A 23 -1.80 -13.78 5.85
N MET A 24 -2.97 -13.14 5.81
CA MET A 24 -3.79 -12.91 6.99
C MET A 24 -4.45 -14.22 7.45
N PRO A 25 -4.86 -14.34 8.74
CA PRO A 25 -5.54 -15.53 9.25
C PRO A 25 -6.84 -15.90 8.51
N ASN A 26 -7.47 -14.94 7.85
CA ASN A 26 -8.64 -15.14 6.99
C ASN A 26 -8.29 -15.55 5.55
N GLY A 27 -7.00 -15.79 5.24
CA GLY A 27 -6.50 -16.20 3.93
C GLY A 27 -6.20 -15.06 2.95
N GLY A 28 -6.46 -13.80 3.31
CA GLY A 28 -6.17 -12.66 2.44
C GLY A 28 -4.66 -12.40 2.29
N ALA A 29 -4.19 -12.18 1.05
CA ALA A 29 -2.80 -11.78 0.79
C ALA A 29 -2.63 -10.26 0.94
N VAL A 30 -1.58 -9.83 1.63
CA VAL A 30 -1.20 -8.43 1.83
C VAL A 30 0.26 -8.24 1.44
N ALA A 31 0.53 -7.25 0.60
CA ALA A 31 1.88 -6.87 0.20
C ALA A 31 2.25 -5.50 0.77
N ASN A 32 3.40 -5.39 1.43
CA ASN A 32 4.02 -4.10 1.75
C ASN A 32 5.03 -3.74 0.67
N LEU A 33 4.96 -2.50 0.19
CA LEU A 33 5.88 -1.94 -0.80
C LEU A 33 6.58 -0.73 -0.18
N THR A 34 7.88 -0.62 -0.42
CA THR A 34 8.64 0.61 -0.14
C THR A 34 8.94 1.27 -1.48
N LEU A 35 8.52 2.52 -1.66
CA LEU A 35 8.71 3.26 -2.91
C LEU A 35 9.74 4.39 -2.70
N ALA A 36 10.77 4.41 -3.53
CA ALA A 36 11.69 5.53 -3.69
C ALA A 36 11.16 6.47 -4.78
N THR A 37 10.90 7.73 -4.41
CA THR A 37 10.44 8.82 -5.30
C THR A 37 11.48 9.90 -5.41
#